data_AF-A0A7C5L4K8-F1
#
_entry.id   AF-A0A7C5L4K8-F1
#
_cell.length_a   1.000
_cell.length_b   1.000
_cell.length_c   1.000
_cell.angle_alpha   90.00
_cell.angle_beta   90.00
_cell.angle_gamma   90.00
#
_symmetry.space_group_name_H-M   'P 1'
#
loop_
_entity.id
_entity.type
_entity.pdbx_description
1 polymer ?
#
loop_
_entity_poly.entity_id
_entity_poly.type
_entity_poly.pdbx_seq_one_letter_code
_entity_poly.pdbx_strand_id
1 'polypeptide(L)' 'YTLEEIGKRFNVSRERIRQIEKKALNRLRHSSRREKLKHFLD' A
#
# COMPACT_ATOMS: atom_id res chain seq x y z
N TYR A 1 -5.20 -7.57 -9.04
CA TYR A 1 -4.81 -8.47 -7.94
C TYR A 1 -5.63 -8.16 -6.71
N THR A 2 -6.36 -9.13 -6.18
CA THR A 2 -7.12 -9.00 -4.92
C THR A 2 -6.20 -9.19 -3.71
N LEU A 3 -6.61 -8.71 -2.52
CA LEU A 3 -5.87 -8.97 -1.28
C LEU A 3 -5.73 -10.47 -0.99
N GLU A 4 -6.69 -11.28 -1.42
CA GLU A 4 -6.68 -12.75 -1.29
C GLU A 4 -5.62 -13.39 -2.22
N GLU A 5 -5.58 -12.98 -3.49
CA GLU A 5 -4.58 -13.44 -4.47
C GLU A 5 -3.16 -13.06 -4.04
N ILE A 6 -2.98 -11.83 -3.55
CA ILE A 6 -1.70 -11.36 -3.02
C ILE A 6 -1.33 -12.16 -1.77
N GLY A 7 -2.28 -12.39 -0.86
CA GLY A 7 -2.06 -13.22 0.32
C GLY A 7 -1.54 -14.61 -0.03
N LYS A 8 -2.19 -15.29 -0.99
CA LYS A 8 -1.75 -16.60 -1.50
C LYS A 8 -0.34 -16.54 -2.10
N ARG A 9 -0.04 -15.53 -2.91
CA ARG A 9 1.29 -15.37 -3.55
C ARG A 9 2.41 -15.18 -2.54
N PHE A 10 2.15 -14.47 -1.45
CA PHE A 10 3.14 -14.16 -0.41
C PHE A 10 3.05 -15.10 0.81
N ASN A 11 2.21 -16.15 0.75
CA ASN A 11 1.94 -17.07 1.85
C ASN A 11 1.58 -16.37 3.17
N VAL A 12 0.71 -15.36 3.09
CA VAL A 12 0.20 -14.60 4.24
C VAL A 12 -1.32 -14.43 4.15
N SER A 13 -1.95 -14.11 5.27
CA SER A 13 -3.40 -13.88 5.29
C SER A 13 -3.80 -12.61 4.54
N ARG A 14 -5.04 -12.60 4.02
CA ARG A 14 -5.69 -11.40 3.46
C ARG A 14 -5.61 -10.19 4.40
N GLU A 15 -5.86 -10.42 5.69
CA GLU A 15 -5.83 -9.35 6.70
C GLU A 15 -4.41 -8.80 6.89
N ARG A 16 -3.37 -9.64 6.77
CA ARG A 16 -1.98 -9.17 6.80
C ARG A 16 -1.68 -8.24 5.63
N ILE A 17 -2.13 -8.56 4.41
CA ILE A 17 -1.98 -7.67 3.25
C ILE A 17 -2.69 -6.34 3.50
N ARG A 18 -3.94 -6.38 4.01
CA ARG A 18 -4.72 -5.17 4.35
C ARG A 18 -4.00 -4.26 5.35
N GLN A 19 -3.38 -4.85 6.39
CA GLN A 19 -2.61 -4.10 7.38
C GLN A 19 -1.36 -3.44 6.77
N ILE A 20 -0.64 -4.17 5.91
CA ILE A 20 0.55 -3.64 5.21
C ILE A 20 0.12 -2.48 4.29
N GLU A 21 -0.97 -2.63 3.54
CA GLU A 21 -1.53 -1.58 2.68
C GLU A 21 -1.85 -0.32 3.50
N LYS A 22 -2.60 -0.44 4.60
CA LYS A 22 -2.91 0.70 5.47
C LYS A 22 -1.64 1.38 5.99
N LYS A 23 -0.63 0.60 6.40
CA LYS A 23 0.66 1.11 6.87
C LYS A 23 1.44 1.82 5.75
N ALA A 24 1.43 1.28 4.54
CA ALA A 24 2.09 1.86 3.38
C ALA A 24 1.44 3.19 2.96
N LEU A 25 0.11 3.23 2.88
CA LEU A 25 -0.64 4.46 2.58
C LEU A 25 -0.33 5.57 3.60
N ASN A 26 -0.31 5.25 4.89
CA ASN A 26 0.09 6.20 5.92
C ASN A 26 1.53 6.71 5.73
N ARG A 27 2.47 5.84 5.32
CA ARG A 27 3.85 6.25 5.03
C ARG A 27 3.94 7.15 3.79
N LEU A 28 3.15 6.91 2.77
CA LEU A 28 3.14 7.68 1.51
C LEU A 28 2.55 9.09 1.69
N ARG A 29 1.69 9.30 2.70
CA ARG A 29 1.15 10.62 3.05
C ARG A 29 2.19 11.60 3.62
N HIS A 30 3.36 11.12 4.05
CA HIS A 30 4.43 11.98 4.56
C HIS A 30 4.94 12.94 3.47
N SER A 31 5.19 14.20 3.81
CA SER A 31 5.54 15.29 2.88
C SER A 31 6.62 14.88 1.88
N SER A 32 7.76 14.38 2.36
CA SER A 32 8.88 13.96 1.50
C SER A 32 8.55 12.93 0.41
N ARG A 33 7.52 12.09 0.61
CA ARG A 33 7.05 11.12 -0.39
C ARG A 33 5.88 11.66 -1.20
N ARG A 34 4.98 12.42 -0.54
CA ARG A 34 3.84 13.07 -1.18
C ARG A 34 4.27 14.05 -2.26
N GLU A 35 5.29 14.87 -2.03
CA GLU A 35 5.75 15.85 -3.03
C GLU A 35 6.16 15.19 -4.35
N LYS A 36 6.83 14.03 -4.28
CA LYS A 36 7.20 13.27 -5.49
C LYS A 36 5.99 12.72 -6.25
N LEU A 37 4.89 12.44 -5.54
CA LEU A 37 3.66 11.89 -6.12
C LEU A 37 2.70 12.98 -6.61
N LYS A 38 2.89 14.23 -6.16
CA LYS A 38 1.98 15.36 -6.46
C LYS A 38 1.87 15.64 -7.95
N HIS A 39 2.98 15.52 -8.70
CA HIS A 39 3.03 15.73 -10.15
C HIS A 39 2.18 14.74 -10.98
N PHE A 40 1.71 13.65 -10.38
CA PHE A 40 0.83 12.69 -11.06
C PHE A 40 -0.66 12.98 -10.85
N LEU A 41 -0.99 14.01 -10.06
CA LEU A 41 -2.37 14.44 -9.79
C LEU A 41 -2.77 15.70 -10.57
N ASP A 42 -1.84 16.27 -11.35
CA ASP A 42 -2.06 17.42 -12.23
C ASP A 42 -2.69 17.00 -13.57
#